data_AF-A0A1H6SEY1-F1
#
_entry.id   AF-A0A1H6SEY1-F1
#
_cell.length_a   1.000
_cell.length_b   1.000
_cell.length_c   1.000
_cell.angle_alpha   90.00
_cell.angle_beta   90.00
_cell.angle_gamma   90.00
#
_symmetry.space_group_name_H-M   'P 1'
#
loop_
_entity.id
_entity.type
_entity.pdbx_description
1 polymer ?
#
loop_
_entity_poly.entity_id
_entity_poly.type
_entity_poly.pdbx_seq_one_letter_code
_entity_poly.pdbx_strand_id
1 'polypeptide(L)'
;MQMLSGLGKARYIPLLILFTLAIMQSCRKNPKEMTDEELARAISEKKTYQQLLGLAGNAGIDTRKFETKAGTQPVFGLLEEIAFGHKPTIRFTQKKIKSDTTLIRDAAEELVNGQSVEKVLEKLEPVFPVYHNLKIHYARLLKEEKKDSAAYVAQTLNAYRWIHRQIQGAPRFVMVNIRGAYLTAMDSAGQHVLTMRTVVGKRDTPTPTIDTYATSIVTHPYWNVPKSIAIKEIFPKAAANPEYLAKNRIQVIDKDGQAINPEELEWGDLTAEKFPYRFRQETGEDNSLGLLKVEIKNPLAIYLHDTNARYLFNSNQRWRSHGCVRVQHPTDLANYMAGTKLLDSDFMTEPDTVSHPPKWHKLKVRVPVFLLYLPADCNPKGDLMYFPDVYKRETPNA
;
A
#
# COMPACT_ATOMS: atom_id res chain seq x y z
N MET A 1 -84.46 13.66 -52.59
CA MET A 1 -83.39 13.37 -53.57
C MET A 1 -82.12 14.02 -53.04
N GLN A 2 -81.12 13.22 -52.58
CA GLN A 2 -79.67 13.55 -52.41
C GLN A 2 -79.26 14.77 -51.53
N MET A 3 -78.27 14.78 -50.62
CA MET A 3 -77.16 13.89 -50.23
C MET A 3 -76.77 14.17 -48.75
N LEU A 4 -76.14 13.18 -48.13
CA LEU A 4 -75.55 13.16 -46.79
C LEU A 4 -74.13 13.74 -46.72
N SER A 5 -73.74 14.10 -45.48
CA SER A 5 -72.41 13.95 -44.84
C SER A 5 -71.40 15.10 -44.90
N GLY A 6 -70.83 15.42 -43.72
CA GLY A 6 -69.72 16.36 -43.57
C GLY A 6 -69.36 16.69 -42.11
N LEU A 7 -69.19 15.69 -41.24
CA LEU A 7 -68.73 15.87 -39.85
C LEU A 7 -67.26 15.42 -39.71
N GLY A 8 -66.39 16.41 -39.45
CA GLY A 8 -65.30 16.34 -38.48
C GLY A 8 -64.11 15.41 -38.73
N LYS A 9 -63.00 15.95 -39.23
CA LYS A 9 -61.64 15.47 -38.90
C LYS A 9 -60.62 16.61 -39.00
N ALA A 10 -60.24 17.19 -37.86
CA ALA A 10 -58.89 17.74 -37.63
C ALA A 10 -58.84 18.38 -36.24
N ARG A 11 -58.42 17.64 -35.20
CA ARG A 11 -57.80 18.17 -33.96
C ARG A 11 -57.47 17.06 -32.94
N TYR A 12 -56.76 16.01 -33.32
CA TYR A 12 -56.26 15.02 -32.34
C TYR A 12 -54.91 14.42 -32.73
N ILE A 13 -53.90 15.26 -33.01
CA ILE A 13 -52.51 14.80 -33.10
C ILE A 13 -51.55 15.82 -32.44
N PRO A 14 -51.74 16.11 -31.14
CA PRO A 14 -50.56 16.30 -30.29
C PRO A 14 -50.60 15.50 -28.98
N LEU A 15 -51.76 14.99 -28.56
CA LEU A 15 -51.88 14.29 -27.27
C LEU A 15 -51.27 12.89 -27.29
N LEU A 16 -51.39 12.12 -28.38
CA LEU A 16 -50.90 10.74 -28.41
C LEU A 16 -49.36 10.64 -28.32
N ILE A 17 -48.63 11.61 -28.89
CA ILE A 17 -47.15 11.65 -28.84
C ILE A 17 -46.69 12.11 -27.45
N LEU A 18 -47.38 13.05 -26.83
CA LEU A 18 -47.12 13.46 -25.44
C LEU A 18 -47.47 12.34 -24.44
N PHE A 19 -48.52 11.54 -24.69
CA PHE A 19 -48.91 10.42 -23.84
C PHE A 19 -47.94 9.24 -23.97
N THR A 20 -47.41 8.93 -25.15
CA THR A 20 -46.39 7.88 -25.32
C THR A 20 -45.04 8.26 -24.72
N LEU A 21 -44.61 9.52 -24.85
CA LEU A 21 -43.43 10.05 -24.15
C LEU A 21 -43.60 10.05 -22.61
N ALA A 22 -44.80 10.39 -22.12
CA ALA A 22 -45.11 10.35 -20.69
C ALA A 22 -45.18 8.92 -20.14
N ILE A 23 -45.73 7.95 -20.89
CA ILE A 23 -45.74 6.53 -20.48
C ILE A 23 -44.31 5.95 -20.50
N MET A 24 -43.47 6.31 -21.47
CA MET A 24 -42.07 5.85 -21.47
C MET A 24 -41.23 6.43 -20.30
N GLN A 25 -41.55 7.65 -19.82
CA GLN A 25 -40.93 8.20 -18.60
C GLN A 25 -41.52 7.62 -17.31
N SER A 26 -42.81 7.26 -17.31
CA SER A 26 -43.53 6.70 -16.16
C SER A 26 -43.17 5.24 -15.83
N CYS A 27 -42.58 4.49 -16.77
CA CYS A 27 -42.23 3.07 -16.58
C CYS A 27 -40.79 2.79 -16.11
N ARG A 28 -39.99 3.81 -15.77
CA ARG A 28 -38.66 3.54 -15.20
C ARG A 28 -38.79 3.25 -13.71
N LYS A 29 -38.49 2.00 -13.32
CA LYS A 29 -38.32 1.62 -11.90
C LYS A 29 -37.39 2.62 -11.21
N ASN A 30 -37.70 2.96 -9.97
CA ASN A 30 -36.80 3.72 -9.11
C ASN A 30 -35.46 2.94 -8.99
N PRO A 31 -34.28 3.55 -9.22
CA PRO A 31 -33.00 2.83 -9.14
C PRO A 31 -32.76 2.10 -7.82
N LYS A 32 -33.30 2.60 -6.71
CA LYS A 32 -33.24 1.93 -5.41
C LYS A 32 -33.97 0.58 -5.36
N GLU A 33 -34.94 0.39 -6.23
CA GLU A 33 -35.75 -0.83 -6.33
C GLU A 33 -35.22 -1.78 -7.43
N MET A 34 -34.21 -1.35 -8.19
CA MET A 34 -33.62 -2.14 -9.27
C MET A 34 -32.62 -3.18 -8.73
N THR A 35 -32.59 -4.36 -9.32
CA THR A 35 -31.51 -5.33 -9.05
C THR A 35 -30.17 -4.84 -9.63
N ASP A 36 -29.05 -5.43 -9.20
CA ASP A 36 -27.73 -5.11 -9.77
C ASP A 36 -27.69 -5.39 -11.28
N GLU A 37 -28.35 -6.44 -11.77
CA GLU A 37 -28.45 -6.74 -13.20
C GLU A 37 -29.27 -5.67 -13.94
N GLU A 38 -30.36 -5.19 -13.34
CA GLU A 38 -31.18 -4.13 -13.91
C GLU A 38 -30.41 -2.81 -14.00
N LEU A 39 -29.68 -2.44 -12.94
CA LEU A 39 -28.81 -1.26 -12.91
C LEU A 39 -27.70 -1.36 -13.96
N ALA A 40 -26.99 -2.51 -14.00
CA ALA A 40 -25.92 -2.75 -14.95
C ALA A 40 -26.42 -2.66 -16.40
N ARG A 41 -27.58 -3.24 -16.71
CA ARG A 41 -28.20 -3.13 -18.05
C ARG A 41 -28.53 -1.68 -18.39
N ALA A 42 -29.17 -0.95 -17.47
CA ALA A 42 -29.55 0.44 -17.69
C ALA A 42 -28.35 1.38 -17.91
N ILE A 43 -27.18 1.07 -17.35
CA ILE A 43 -25.93 1.81 -17.57
C ILE A 43 -25.28 1.38 -18.89
N SER A 44 -25.24 0.07 -19.17
CA SER A 44 -24.60 -0.52 -20.36
C SER A 44 -25.15 0.01 -21.69
N GLU A 45 -26.46 0.27 -21.75
CA GLU A 45 -27.15 0.73 -22.95
C GLU A 45 -26.98 2.23 -23.22
N LYS A 46 -26.38 2.98 -22.27
CA LYS A 46 -26.20 4.44 -22.37
C LYS A 46 -24.78 4.79 -22.81
N LYS A 47 -24.63 5.99 -23.40
CA LYS A 47 -23.32 6.67 -23.59
C LYS A 47 -22.51 6.77 -22.29
N THR A 48 -23.19 6.72 -21.14
CA THR A 48 -22.61 6.70 -19.79
C THR A 48 -21.55 5.62 -19.64
N TYR A 49 -21.75 4.39 -20.14
CA TYR A 49 -20.77 3.33 -19.96
C TYR A 49 -19.47 3.57 -20.73
N GLN A 50 -19.57 4.12 -21.94
CA GLN A 50 -18.39 4.49 -22.73
C GLN A 50 -17.60 5.63 -22.09
N GLN A 51 -18.29 6.61 -21.50
CA GLN A 51 -17.65 7.67 -20.71
C GLN A 51 -16.98 7.10 -19.44
N LEU A 52 -17.61 6.11 -18.78
CA LEU A 52 -17.03 5.41 -17.64
C LEU A 52 -15.74 4.68 -18.01
N LEU A 53 -15.73 3.93 -19.12
CA LEU A 53 -14.52 3.31 -19.65
C LEU A 53 -13.43 4.35 -19.96
N GLY A 54 -13.77 5.43 -20.67
CA GLY A 54 -12.80 6.48 -21.01
C GLY A 54 -12.13 7.11 -19.77
N LEU A 55 -12.93 7.49 -18.77
CA LEU A 55 -12.39 8.10 -17.55
C LEU A 55 -11.63 7.11 -16.66
N ALA A 56 -12.08 5.85 -16.59
CA ALA A 56 -11.36 4.78 -15.92
C ALA A 56 -9.99 4.51 -16.59
N GLY A 57 -9.97 4.48 -17.92
CA GLY A 57 -8.75 4.34 -18.72
C GLY A 57 -7.76 5.46 -18.44
N ASN A 58 -8.23 6.71 -18.33
CA ASN A 58 -7.43 7.88 -17.95
C ASN A 58 -6.90 7.83 -16.50
N ALA A 59 -7.39 6.89 -15.68
CA ALA A 59 -6.87 6.61 -14.35
C ALA A 59 -5.95 5.37 -14.35
N GLY A 60 -5.53 4.85 -15.50
CA GLY A 60 -4.62 3.71 -15.58
C GLY A 60 -5.28 2.37 -15.29
N ILE A 61 -6.60 2.26 -15.49
CA ILE A 61 -7.32 0.98 -15.46
C ILE A 61 -7.26 0.38 -16.87
N ASP A 62 -6.90 -0.90 -16.96
CA ASP A 62 -7.09 -1.65 -18.21
C ASP A 62 -8.58 -1.92 -18.42
N THR A 63 -9.20 -1.14 -19.31
CA THR A 63 -10.64 -1.18 -19.56
C THR A 63 -11.06 -2.33 -20.46
N ARG A 64 -10.13 -2.94 -21.20
CA ARG A 64 -10.42 -4.02 -22.16
C ARG A 64 -11.06 -5.23 -21.47
N LYS A 65 -10.71 -5.49 -20.21
CA LYS A 65 -11.28 -6.59 -19.41
C LYS A 65 -12.73 -6.34 -18.98
N PHE A 66 -13.23 -5.11 -19.16
CA PHE A 66 -14.59 -4.73 -18.84
C PHE A 66 -15.47 -4.52 -20.07
N GLU A 67 -14.96 -4.78 -21.27
CA GLU A 67 -15.75 -4.68 -22.50
C GLU A 67 -16.28 -6.05 -22.92
N THR A 68 -17.60 -6.19 -23.03
CA THR A 68 -18.25 -7.38 -23.58
C THR A 68 -18.79 -7.11 -24.97
N LYS A 69 -18.56 -8.04 -25.91
CA LYS A 69 -19.04 -7.92 -27.31
C LYS A 69 -20.56 -8.06 -27.44
N ALA A 70 -21.21 -8.75 -26.49
CA ALA A 70 -22.65 -8.94 -26.43
C ALA A 70 -23.10 -9.10 -24.97
N GLY A 71 -24.29 -8.59 -24.65
CA GLY A 71 -24.90 -8.66 -23.32
C GLY A 71 -24.60 -7.47 -22.41
N THR A 72 -24.98 -7.61 -21.14
CA THR A 72 -24.78 -6.59 -20.11
C THR A 72 -23.28 -6.43 -19.81
N GLN A 73 -22.82 -5.19 -19.73
CA GLN A 73 -21.43 -4.89 -19.42
C GLN A 73 -21.17 -5.11 -17.92
N PRO A 74 -19.93 -5.48 -17.51
CA PRO A 74 -19.55 -5.70 -16.11
C PRO A 74 -19.39 -4.37 -15.34
N VAL A 75 -20.48 -3.60 -15.23
CA VAL A 75 -20.51 -2.26 -14.62
C VAL A 75 -19.99 -2.27 -13.18
N PHE A 76 -20.50 -3.18 -12.34
CA PHE A 76 -20.10 -3.26 -10.93
C PHE A 76 -18.62 -3.62 -10.78
N GLY A 77 -18.09 -4.50 -11.64
CA GLY A 77 -16.66 -4.82 -11.64
C GLY A 77 -15.79 -3.62 -12.01
N LEU A 78 -16.22 -2.80 -12.98
CA LEU A 78 -15.51 -1.58 -13.35
C LEU A 78 -15.57 -0.54 -12.23
N LEU A 79 -16.74 -0.32 -11.63
CA LEU A 79 -16.89 0.59 -10.48
C LEU A 79 -16.05 0.15 -9.28
N GLU A 80 -16.00 -1.15 -9.00
CA GLU A 80 -15.15 -1.71 -7.92
C GLU A 80 -13.66 -1.46 -8.21
N GLU A 81 -13.21 -1.66 -9.44
CA GLU A 81 -11.82 -1.40 -9.85
C GLU A 81 -11.48 0.11 -9.78
N ILE A 82 -12.42 1.00 -10.13
CA ILE A 82 -12.26 2.45 -10.01
C ILE A 82 -12.09 2.86 -8.55
N ALA A 83 -12.93 2.33 -7.65
CA ALA A 83 -12.93 2.72 -6.25
C ALA A 83 -11.74 2.13 -5.48
N PHE A 84 -11.41 0.87 -5.75
CA PHE A 84 -10.56 0.07 -4.87
C PHE A 84 -9.34 -0.56 -5.53
N GLY A 85 -9.30 -0.56 -6.87
CA GLY A 85 -8.28 -1.26 -7.63
C GLY A 85 -8.24 -2.76 -7.34
N HIS A 86 -7.22 -3.42 -7.87
CA HIS A 86 -6.91 -4.80 -7.58
C HIS A 86 -5.68 -4.91 -6.69
N LYS A 87 -5.54 -6.06 -6.01
CA LYS A 87 -4.40 -6.33 -5.12
C LYS A 87 -3.07 -6.25 -5.88
N PRO A 88 -2.15 -5.32 -5.54
CA PRO A 88 -0.80 -5.31 -6.10
C PRO A 88 -0.03 -6.59 -5.74
N THR A 89 1.12 -6.82 -6.38
CA THR A 89 2.02 -7.96 -6.05
C THR A 89 2.56 -7.85 -4.62
N ILE A 90 1.81 -8.38 -3.66
CA ILE A 90 2.07 -8.33 -2.22
C ILE A 90 2.33 -9.75 -1.71
N ARG A 91 3.54 -10.00 -1.19
CA ARG A 91 3.94 -11.30 -0.64
C ARG A 91 3.16 -11.68 0.61
N PHE A 92 2.83 -10.72 1.46
CA PHE A 92 2.06 -10.97 2.67
C PHE A 92 1.05 -9.86 2.96
N THR A 93 -0.21 -10.26 3.17
CA THR A 93 -1.31 -9.35 3.51
C THR A 93 -1.90 -9.79 4.84
N GLN A 94 -1.73 -8.95 5.87
CA GLN A 94 -2.34 -9.16 7.19
C GLN A 94 -3.79 -8.69 7.23
N LYS A 95 -4.13 -7.67 6.45
CA LYS A 95 -5.44 -7.05 6.41
C LYS A 95 -6.42 -7.92 5.62
N LYS A 96 -7.64 -8.09 6.12
CA LYS A 96 -8.71 -8.86 5.45
C LYS A 96 -9.92 -7.95 5.22
N ILE A 97 -9.72 -6.91 4.41
CA ILE A 97 -10.73 -5.87 4.15
C ILE A 97 -11.48 -6.20 2.85
N LYS A 98 -12.81 -6.30 2.96
CA LYS A 98 -13.72 -6.43 1.81
C LYS A 98 -13.96 -5.06 1.16
N SER A 99 -14.32 -5.06 -0.12
CA SER A 99 -14.80 -3.86 -0.81
C SER A 99 -16.13 -3.42 -0.20
N ASP A 100 -16.36 -2.10 -0.21
CA ASP A 100 -17.64 -1.54 0.22
C ASP A 100 -18.64 -1.66 -0.93
N THR A 101 -19.43 -2.74 -0.91
CA THR A 101 -20.41 -3.03 -1.96
C THR A 101 -21.55 -2.01 -1.98
N THR A 102 -21.85 -1.36 -0.84
CA THR A 102 -22.87 -0.32 -0.76
C THR A 102 -22.42 0.92 -1.53
N LEU A 103 -21.17 1.37 -1.34
CA LEU A 103 -20.60 2.47 -2.11
C LEU A 103 -20.67 2.23 -3.63
N ILE A 104 -20.36 1.00 -4.07
CA ILE A 104 -20.41 0.64 -5.50
C ILE A 104 -21.84 0.65 -6.01
N ARG A 105 -22.80 0.15 -5.24
CA ARG A 105 -24.21 0.15 -5.61
C ARG A 105 -24.77 1.57 -5.70
N ASP A 106 -24.48 2.42 -4.70
CA ASP A 106 -24.91 3.81 -4.69
C ASP A 106 -24.40 4.57 -5.93
N ALA A 107 -23.14 4.33 -6.33
CA ALA A 107 -22.58 4.88 -7.56
C ALA A 107 -23.35 4.44 -8.81
N ALA A 108 -23.76 3.17 -8.90
CA ALA A 108 -24.58 2.68 -10.02
C ALA A 108 -25.97 3.32 -10.03
N GLU A 109 -26.62 3.45 -8.87
CA GLU A 109 -27.91 4.13 -8.73
C GLU A 109 -27.84 5.60 -9.15
N GLU A 110 -26.79 6.31 -8.76
CA GLU A 110 -26.53 7.70 -9.18
C GLU A 110 -26.38 7.83 -10.70
N LEU A 111 -25.62 6.93 -11.35
CA LEU A 111 -25.47 6.90 -12.81
C LEU A 111 -26.81 6.67 -13.52
N VAL A 112 -27.66 5.79 -13.00
CA VAL A 112 -29.00 5.54 -13.57
C VAL A 112 -29.90 6.78 -13.42
N ASN A 113 -29.82 7.47 -12.28
CA ASN A 113 -30.51 8.72 -11.99
C ASN A 113 -30.00 9.93 -12.80
N GLY A 114 -28.94 9.76 -13.59
CA GLY A 114 -28.43 10.81 -14.49
C GLY A 114 -27.34 11.69 -13.89
N GLN A 115 -26.74 11.29 -12.76
CA GLN A 115 -25.51 11.90 -12.27
C GLN A 115 -24.41 11.76 -13.31
N SER A 116 -23.56 12.78 -13.46
CA SER A 116 -22.43 12.71 -14.39
C SER A 116 -21.38 11.70 -13.90
N VAL A 117 -20.70 11.05 -14.86
CA VAL A 117 -19.66 10.06 -14.56
C VAL A 117 -18.54 10.69 -13.73
N GLU A 118 -18.16 11.93 -14.04
CA GLU A 118 -17.12 12.67 -13.31
C GLU A 118 -17.45 12.78 -11.82
N LYS A 119 -18.68 13.18 -11.47
CA LYS A 119 -19.09 13.35 -10.08
C LYS A 119 -19.20 12.02 -9.32
N VAL A 120 -19.50 10.93 -10.02
CA VAL A 120 -19.48 9.59 -9.44
C VAL A 120 -18.04 9.16 -9.17
N LEU A 121 -17.12 9.40 -10.11
CA LEU A 121 -15.69 9.10 -9.94
C LEU A 121 -15.05 9.91 -8.81
N GLU A 122 -15.40 11.19 -8.67
CA GLU A 122 -14.94 12.04 -7.56
C GLU A 122 -15.24 11.45 -6.18
N LYS A 123 -16.34 10.69 -6.05
CA LYS A 123 -16.71 10.00 -4.80
C LYS A 123 -16.00 8.66 -4.61
N LEU A 124 -15.74 7.94 -5.72
CA LEU A 124 -15.15 6.60 -5.67
C LEU A 124 -13.64 6.63 -5.55
N GLU A 125 -12.97 7.53 -6.27
CA GLU A 125 -11.53 7.55 -6.35
C GLU A 125 -10.85 8.05 -5.06
N PRO A 126 -9.60 7.65 -4.78
CA PRO A 126 -8.84 8.18 -3.66
C PRO A 126 -8.71 9.70 -3.72
N VAL A 127 -9.00 10.37 -2.61
CA VAL A 127 -8.84 11.83 -2.44
C VAL A 127 -7.39 12.28 -2.25
N PHE A 128 -6.43 11.38 -2.49
CA PHE A 128 -5.02 11.63 -2.19
C PHE A 128 -4.39 12.59 -3.21
N PRO A 129 -3.69 13.66 -2.79
CA PRO A 129 -3.03 14.58 -3.72
C PRO A 129 -2.05 13.88 -4.67
N VAL A 130 -1.30 12.91 -4.16
CA VAL A 130 -0.39 12.08 -4.97
C VAL A 130 -1.13 11.28 -6.05
N TYR A 131 -2.30 10.71 -5.76
CA TYR A 131 -3.11 9.99 -6.74
C TYR A 131 -3.58 10.93 -7.87
N HIS A 132 -4.00 12.15 -7.52
CA HIS A 132 -4.39 13.16 -8.50
C HIS A 132 -3.22 13.56 -9.43
N ASN A 133 -2.04 13.85 -8.86
CA ASN A 133 -0.85 14.20 -9.63
C ASN A 133 -0.42 13.04 -10.56
N LEU A 134 -0.51 11.80 -10.10
CA LEU A 134 -0.26 10.62 -10.93
C LEU A 134 -1.24 10.52 -12.10
N LYS A 135 -2.54 10.84 -11.92
CA LYS A 135 -3.52 10.87 -13.03
C LYS A 135 -3.16 11.92 -14.08
N ILE A 136 -2.76 13.12 -13.65
CA ILE A 136 -2.32 14.19 -14.57
C ILE A 136 -1.11 13.72 -15.37
N HIS A 137 -0.11 13.15 -14.69
CA HIS A 137 1.09 12.65 -15.35
C HIS A 137 0.80 11.48 -16.28
N TYR A 138 -0.06 10.55 -15.89
CA TYR A 138 -0.49 9.43 -16.72
C TYR A 138 -1.14 9.91 -18.02
N ALA A 139 -2.11 10.83 -17.93
CA ALA A 139 -2.77 11.40 -19.11
C ALA A 139 -1.77 12.11 -20.05
N ARG A 140 -0.83 12.86 -19.49
CA ARG A 140 0.26 13.49 -20.26
C ARG A 140 1.12 12.45 -20.98
N LEU A 141 1.53 11.38 -20.29
CA LEU A 141 2.36 10.33 -20.86
C LEU A 141 1.66 9.56 -21.99
N LEU A 142 0.34 9.34 -21.88
CA LEU A 142 -0.44 8.76 -22.96
C LEU A 142 -0.46 9.67 -24.19
N LYS A 143 -0.65 10.99 -24.01
CA LYS A 143 -0.61 11.97 -25.10
C LYS A 143 0.76 12.05 -25.77
N GLU A 144 1.83 11.85 -25.01
CA GLU A 144 3.22 11.78 -25.50
C GLU A 144 3.62 10.40 -26.04
N GLU A 145 2.69 9.44 -26.11
CA GLU A 145 2.92 8.05 -26.56
C GLU A 145 3.98 7.27 -25.75
N LYS A 146 4.26 7.69 -24.51
CA LYS A 146 5.24 7.05 -23.61
C LYS A 146 4.63 5.88 -22.86
N LYS A 147 4.28 4.82 -23.58
CA LYS A 147 3.51 3.67 -23.06
C LYS A 147 4.16 2.99 -21.85
N ASP A 148 5.47 2.71 -21.89
CA ASP A 148 6.17 2.04 -20.77
C ASP A 148 6.17 2.90 -19.50
N SER A 149 6.36 4.20 -19.67
CA SER A 149 6.31 5.17 -18.57
C SER A 149 4.90 5.29 -18.00
N ALA A 150 3.88 5.29 -18.86
CA ALA A 150 2.48 5.29 -18.44
C ALA A 150 2.12 4.02 -17.67
N ALA A 151 2.61 2.85 -18.10
CA ALA A 151 2.41 1.59 -17.41
C ALA A 151 2.98 1.60 -15.98
N TYR A 152 4.16 2.20 -15.77
CA TYR A 152 4.70 2.38 -14.42
C TYR A 152 3.81 3.27 -13.54
N VAL A 153 3.26 4.34 -14.09
CA VAL A 153 2.34 5.21 -13.36
C VAL A 153 1.01 4.51 -13.06
N ALA A 154 0.48 3.71 -14.00
CA ALA A 154 -0.73 2.92 -13.80
C ALA A 154 -0.61 1.92 -12.65
N GLN A 155 0.55 1.26 -12.50
CA GLN A 155 0.82 0.38 -11.36
C GLN A 155 0.72 1.12 -10.02
N THR A 156 1.24 2.34 -9.94
CA THR A 156 1.19 3.18 -8.74
C THR A 156 -0.21 3.74 -8.49
N LEU A 157 -0.95 4.12 -9.53
CA LEU A 157 -2.36 4.51 -9.41
C LEU A 157 -3.19 3.37 -8.79
N ASN A 158 -3.02 2.14 -9.28
CA ASN A 158 -3.68 0.98 -8.68
C ASN A 158 -3.26 0.76 -7.22
N ALA A 159 -1.97 0.92 -6.90
CA ALA A 159 -1.48 0.80 -5.53
C ALA A 159 -2.13 1.81 -4.57
N TYR A 160 -2.36 3.05 -5.01
CA TYR A 160 -3.04 4.05 -4.18
C TYR A 160 -4.54 3.78 -3.99
N ARG A 161 -5.24 3.19 -4.97
CA ARG A 161 -6.61 2.68 -4.76
C ARG A 161 -6.62 1.55 -3.73
N TRP A 162 -5.67 0.62 -3.84
CA TRP A 162 -5.52 -0.46 -2.86
C TRP A 162 -5.24 0.09 -1.47
N ILE A 163 -4.33 1.07 -1.32
CA ILE A 163 -4.06 1.73 -0.05
C ILE A 163 -5.34 2.38 0.51
N HIS A 164 -6.07 3.16 -0.31
CA HIS A 164 -7.30 3.82 0.09
C HIS A 164 -8.33 2.83 0.66
N ARG A 165 -8.53 1.70 -0.03
CA ARG A 165 -9.35 0.58 0.48
C ARG A 165 -8.85 0.06 1.82
N GLN A 166 -7.54 -0.17 1.95
CA GLN A 166 -6.95 -0.88 3.09
C GLN A 166 -6.76 -0.02 4.34
N ILE A 167 -6.84 1.31 4.24
CA ILE A 167 -6.76 2.18 5.41
C ILE A 167 -8.08 2.31 6.17
N GLN A 168 -9.25 2.11 5.52
CA GLN A 168 -10.59 2.17 6.14
C GLN A 168 -10.78 3.37 7.09
N GLY A 169 -10.41 4.58 6.65
CA GLY A 169 -10.55 5.79 7.46
C GLY A 169 -9.58 5.87 8.65
N ALA A 170 -8.52 5.04 8.69
CA ALA A 170 -7.46 5.19 9.67
C ALA A 170 -6.92 6.64 9.63
N PRO A 171 -6.71 7.28 10.78
CA PRO A 171 -6.34 8.70 10.85
C PRO A 171 -4.95 8.99 10.26
N ARG A 172 -4.14 7.95 10.09
CA ARG A 172 -2.79 8.00 9.56
C ARG A 172 -2.31 6.63 9.10
N PHE A 173 -1.39 6.62 8.14
CA PHE A 173 -0.72 5.42 7.66
C PHE A 173 0.70 5.72 7.16
N VAL A 174 1.46 4.66 6.86
CA VAL A 174 2.83 4.71 6.38
C VAL A 174 2.98 3.85 5.13
N MET A 175 3.68 4.37 4.12
CA MET A 175 4.09 3.63 2.92
C MET A 175 5.61 3.68 2.77
N VAL A 176 6.23 2.52 2.59
CA VAL A 176 7.61 2.37 2.14
C VAL A 176 7.59 2.00 0.66
N ASN A 177 8.17 2.84 -0.19
CA ASN A 177 8.48 2.45 -1.55
C ASN A 177 9.88 1.82 -1.58
N ILE A 178 9.92 0.51 -1.78
CA ILE A 178 11.14 -0.30 -1.76
C ILE A 178 12.06 0.07 -2.93
N ARG A 179 11.53 0.37 -4.13
CA ARG A 179 12.37 0.76 -5.29
C ARG A 179 12.98 2.14 -5.12
N GLY A 180 12.30 3.06 -4.43
CA GLY A 180 12.83 4.38 -4.15
C GLY A 180 13.66 4.48 -2.86
N ALA A 181 13.60 3.45 -2.01
CA ALA A 181 14.22 3.43 -0.69
C ALA A 181 13.89 4.72 0.10
N TYR A 182 12.60 5.02 0.19
CA TYR A 182 12.02 6.07 1.03
C TYR A 182 10.74 5.59 1.71
N LEU A 183 10.38 6.31 2.76
CA LEU A 183 9.16 6.15 3.52
C LEU A 183 8.41 7.49 3.51
N THR A 184 7.11 7.42 3.28
CA THR A 184 6.19 8.53 3.44
C THR A 184 5.15 8.17 4.49
N ALA A 185 4.94 9.05 5.47
CA ALA A 185 3.80 8.94 6.35
C ALA A 185 2.74 9.99 5.98
N MET A 186 1.49 9.53 5.92
CA MET A 186 0.36 10.27 5.38
C MET A 186 -0.84 10.22 6.33
N ASP A 187 -1.56 11.33 6.43
CA ASP A 187 -2.82 11.40 7.17
C ASP A 187 -3.95 10.63 6.45
N SER A 188 -5.16 10.66 6.98
CA SER A 188 -6.32 9.99 6.37
C SER A 188 -6.69 10.49 4.97
N ALA A 189 -6.31 11.74 4.64
CA ALA A 189 -6.55 12.35 3.32
C ALA A 189 -5.39 12.10 2.35
N GLY A 190 -4.38 11.33 2.75
CA GLY A 190 -3.20 11.04 1.91
C GLY A 190 -2.24 12.22 1.80
N GLN A 191 -2.37 13.25 2.64
CA GLN A 191 -1.42 14.36 2.66
C GLN A 191 -0.13 13.87 3.31
N HIS A 192 1.01 14.17 2.67
CA HIS A 192 2.32 13.83 3.21
C HIS A 192 2.58 14.68 4.46
N VAL A 193 2.81 14.01 5.60
CA VAL A 193 3.15 14.64 6.88
C VAL A 193 4.66 14.58 7.12
N LEU A 194 5.28 13.46 6.78
CA LEU A 194 6.72 13.26 6.87
C LEU A 194 7.21 12.39 5.70
N THR A 195 8.44 12.64 5.28
CA THR A 195 9.13 11.83 4.27
C THR A 195 10.57 11.65 4.72
N MET A 196 11.08 10.42 4.62
CA MET A 196 12.45 10.12 5.03
C MET A 196 13.09 9.06 4.13
N ARG A 197 14.42 9.04 4.08
CA ARG A 197 15.13 7.97 3.39
C ARG A 197 15.01 6.66 4.18
N THR A 198 15.06 5.55 3.47
CA THR A 198 15.18 4.21 4.06
C THR A 198 16.35 3.46 3.49
N VAL A 199 16.81 2.43 4.20
CA VAL A 199 17.69 1.38 3.66
C VAL A 199 16.92 0.08 3.70
N VAL A 200 16.73 -0.52 2.53
CA VAL A 200 15.95 -1.75 2.33
C VAL A 200 16.87 -2.89 1.92
N GLY A 201 16.29 -4.08 1.71
CA GLY A 201 17.01 -5.31 1.38
C GLY A 201 17.88 -5.17 0.14
N LYS A 202 19.01 -5.87 0.11
CA LYS A 202 19.78 -6.09 -1.14
C LYS A 202 19.08 -7.12 -2.01
N ARG A 203 19.52 -7.26 -3.28
CA ARG A 203 18.92 -8.17 -4.26
C ARG A 203 18.79 -9.62 -3.77
N ASP A 204 19.81 -10.14 -3.08
CA ASP A 204 19.83 -11.54 -2.62
C ASP A 204 18.96 -11.78 -1.37
N THR A 205 18.64 -10.71 -0.64
CA THR A 205 17.77 -10.74 0.55
C THR A 205 16.77 -9.59 0.47
N PRO A 206 15.85 -9.62 -0.51
CA PRO A 206 15.02 -8.48 -0.85
C PRO A 206 13.99 -8.21 0.25
N THR A 207 13.70 -6.93 0.50
CA THR A 207 12.55 -6.55 1.34
C THR A 207 11.27 -7.09 0.70
N PRO A 208 10.46 -7.88 1.43
CA PRO A 208 9.21 -8.41 0.92
C PRO A 208 8.17 -7.29 0.79
N THR A 209 7.28 -7.41 -0.19
CA THR A 209 6.10 -6.54 -0.26
C THR A 209 5.07 -6.99 0.76
N ILE A 210 4.60 -6.07 1.59
CA ILE A 210 3.75 -6.36 2.75
C ILE A 210 2.63 -5.32 2.86
N ASP A 211 1.45 -5.79 3.21
CA ASP A 211 0.32 -4.96 3.62
C ASP A 211 -0.10 -5.35 5.05
N THR A 212 0.20 -4.50 6.03
CA THR A 212 0.04 -4.83 7.46
C THR A 212 -0.24 -3.62 8.36
N TYR A 213 -0.20 -3.82 9.68
CA TYR A 213 -0.29 -2.79 10.70
C TYR A 213 0.97 -2.76 11.58
N ALA A 214 1.36 -1.57 12.02
CA ALA A 214 2.24 -1.38 13.17
C ALA A 214 1.46 -1.64 14.46
N THR A 215 2.12 -2.25 15.44
CA THR A 215 1.51 -2.67 16.72
C THR A 215 2.16 -2.01 17.93
N SER A 216 3.46 -1.77 17.88
CA SER A 216 4.25 -1.29 19.01
C SER A 216 5.51 -0.60 18.52
N ILE A 217 5.97 0.35 19.33
CA ILE A 217 7.31 0.93 19.25
C ILE A 217 8.11 0.30 20.39
N VAL A 218 9.31 -0.16 20.11
CA VAL A 218 10.20 -0.76 21.10
C VAL A 218 11.48 0.05 21.13
N THR A 219 11.73 0.69 22.27
CA THR A 219 12.98 1.40 22.54
C THR A 219 13.98 0.45 23.20
N HIS A 220 15.26 0.68 22.93
CA HIS A 220 16.37 -0.18 23.36
C HIS A 220 16.13 -1.66 23.05
N PRO A 221 15.82 -2.04 21.79
CA PRO A 221 15.47 -3.41 21.49
C PRO A 221 16.68 -4.35 21.60
N TYR A 222 16.49 -5.55 22.15
CA TYR A 222 17.38 -6.66 21.79
C TYR A 222 17.25 -6.98 20.30
N TRP A 223 18.36 -7.30 19.65
CA TRP A 223 18.32 -7.92 18.34
C TRP A 223 18.40 -9.44 18.46
N ASN A 224 17.24 -10.09 18.39
CA ASN A 224 17.20 -11.54 18.24
C ASN A 224 17.56 -11.88 16.79
N VAL A 225 18.74 -12.47 16.58
CA VAL A 225 19.30 -12.67 15.25
C VAL A 225 18.47 -13.73 14.51
N PRO A 226 17.93 -13.42 13.31
CA PRO A 226 17.24 -14.41 12.49
C PRO A 226 18.15 -15.61 12.18
N LYS A 227 17.57 -16.82 12.19
CA LYS A 227 18.33 -18.08 11.99
C LYS A 227 19.22 -18.06 10.75
N SER A 228 18.76 -17.46 9.65
CA SER A 228 19.55 -17.33 8.41
C SER A 228 20.83 -16.51 8.59
N ILE A 229 20.78 -15.40 9.34
CA ILE A 229 21.94 -14.55 9.63
C ILE A 229 22.83 -15.22 10.67
N ALA A 230 22.21 -15.82 11.70
CA ALA A 230 22.91 -16.57 12.74
C ALA A 230 23.83 -17.64 12.13
N ILE A 231 23.30 -18.45 11.21
CA ILE A 231 24.01 -19.57 10.56
C ILE A 231 25.04 -19.08 9.55
N LYS A 232 24.70 -18.10 8.71
CA LYS A 232 25.55 -17.71 7.56
C LYS A 232 26.62 -16.69 7.90
N GLU A 233 26.41 -15.88 8.94
CA GLU A 233 27.27 -14.71 9.20
C GLU A 233 27.87 -14.73 10.60
N ILE A 234 27.11 -15.09 11.64
CA ILE A 234 27.58 -15.00 13.03
C ILE A 234 28.30 -16.29 13.45
N PHE A 235 27.68 -17.45 13.22
CA PHE A 235 28.23 -18.74 13.61
C PHE A 235 29.66 -18.97 13.08
N PRO A 236 29.97 -18.74 11.79
CA PRO A 236 31.34 -18.95 11.28
C PRO A 236 32.37 -18.05 11.95
N LYS A 237 31.99 -16.82 12.33
CA LYS A 237 32.89 -15.87 13.01
C LYS A 237 33.09 -16.25 14.48
N ALA A 238 32.02 -16.66 15.15
CA ALA A 238 32.06 -17.10 16.54
C ALA A 238 32.85 -18.40 16.70
N ALA A 239 32.64 -19.38 15.82
CA ALA A 239 33.39 -20.64 15.84
C ALA A 239 34.88 -20.44 15.55
N ALA A 240 35.24 -19.47 14.69
CA ALA A 240 36.63 -19.13 14.42
C ALA A 240 37.29 -18.32 15.54
N ASN A 241 36.54 -17.43 16.20
CA ASN A 241 37.00 -16.63 17.34
C ASN A 241 35.81 -16.25 18.25
N PRO A 242 35.63 -16.92 19.41
CA PRO A 242 34.54 -16.62 20.33
C PRO A 242 34.52 -15.17 20.85
N GLU A 243 35.69 -14.52 20.92
CA GLU A 243 35.82 -13.11 21.32
C GLU A 243 35.04 -12.15 20.39
N TYR A 244 34.77 -12.57 19.15
CA TYR A 244 33.88 -11.85 18.23
C TYR A 244 32.53 -11.52 18.88
N LEU A 245 31.98 -12.45 19.66
CA LEU A 245 30.68 -12.29 20.31
C LEU A 245 30.73 -11.19 21.37
N ALA A 246 31.74 -11.22 22.24
CA ALA A 246 31.96 -10.19 23.26
C ALA A 246 32.17 -8.80 22.63
N LYS A 247 33.04 -8.72 21.61
CA LYS A 247 33.34 -7.47 20.87
C LYS A 247 32.12 -6.82 20.21
N ASN A 248 31.08 -7.62 19.90
CA ASN A 248 29.86 -7.14 19.26
C ASN A 248 28.64 -7.16 20.20
N ARG A 249 28.85 -7.40 21.51
CA ARG A 249 27.79 -7.54 22.51
C ARG A 249 26.73 -8.57 22.12
N ILE A 250 27.16 -9.72 21.59
CA ILE A 250 26.28 -10.82 21.18
C ILE A 250 26.35 -11.93 22.23
N GLN A 251 25.19 -12.30 22.76
CA GLN A 251 25.03 -13.43 23.65
C GLN A 251 24.61 -14.67 22.88
N VAL A 252 25.09 -15.83 23.33
CA VAL A 252 24.52 -17.13 22.96
C VAL A 252 23.44 -17.44 23.97
N ILE A 253 22.22 -17.68 23.49
CA ILE A 253 21.05 -17.95 24.32
C ILE A 253 20.58 -19.38 24.07
N ASP A 254 20.36 -20.13 25.14
CA ASP A 254 19.84 -21.49 25.09
C ASP A 254 18.32 -21.56 24.88
N LYS A 255 17.82 -22.80 24.84
CA LYS A 255 16.38 -23.10 24.67
C LYS A 255 15.53 -22.59 25.84
N ASP A 256 16.13 -22.47 27.03
CA ASP A 256 15.47 -22.04 28.26
C ASP A 256 15.55 -20.50 28.42
N GLY A 257 16.24 -19.82 27.50
CA GLY A 257 16.34 -18.36 27.43
C GLY A 257 17.53 -17.79 28.19
N GLN A 258 18.43 -18.63 28.70
CA GLN A 258 19.59 -18.22 29.49
C GLN A 258 20.79 -17.92 28.60
N ALA A 259 21.56 -16.91 29.00
CA ALA A 259 22.84 -16.63 28.37
C ALA A 259 23.86 -17.66 28.82
N ILE A 260 24.55 -18.28 27.86
CA ILE A 260 25.62 -19.23 28.12
C ILE A 260 26.96 -18.61 27.74
N ASN A 261 28.01 -18.99 28.47
CA ASN A 261 29.35 -18.55 28.19
C ASN A 261 29.83 -19.16 26.86
N PRO A 262 30.15 -18.36 25.83
CA PRO A 262 30.65 -18.87 24.56
C PRO A 262 31.94 -19.69 24.68
N GLU A 263 32.74 -19.49 25.72
CA GLU A 263 33.99 -20.23 25.96
C GLU A 263 33.75 -21.66 26.45
N GLU A 264 32.56 -21.94 26.99
CA GLU A 264 32.17 -23.29 27.45
C GLU A 264 31.59 -24.15 26.31
N LEU A 265 31.48 -23.59 25.10
CA LEU A 265 30.95 -24.29 23.94
C LEU A 265 32.06 -24.98 23.16
N GLU A 266 31.87 -26.27 22.91
CA GLU A 266 32.69 -27.06 21.98
C GLU A 266 32.33 -26.71 20.53
N TRP A 267 32.78 -25.54 20.06
CA TRP A 267 32.46 -25.01 18.72
C TRP A 267 32.82 -25.97 17.58
N GLY A 268 33.85 -26.81 17.77
CA GLY A 268 34.29 -27.80 16.78
C GLY A 268 33.29 -28.93 16.52
N ASP A 269 32.46 -29.27 17.52
CA ASP A 269 31.43 -30.30 17.42
C ASP A 269 30.09 -29.76 16.91
N LEU A 270 29.97 -28.42 16.87
CA LEU A 270 28.78 -27.73 16.39
C LEU A 270 28.86 -27.52 14.88
N THR A 271 27.71 -27.66 14.22
CA THR A 271 27.54 -27.22 12.84
C THR A 271 26.43 -26.19 12.80
N ALA A 272 26.46 -25.31 11.81
CA ALA A 272 25.45 -24.26 11.68
C ALA A 272 24.03 -24.87 11.52
N GLU A 273 23.92 -26.08 10.98
CA GLU A 273 22.66 -26.84 10.85
C GLU A 273 22.16 -27.42 12.17
N LYS A 274 23.08 -27.87 13.03
CA LYS A 274 22.80 -28.48 14.34
C LYS A 274 22.95 -27.51 15.52
N PHE A 275 23.17 -26.22 15.27
CA PHE A 275 23.33 -25.21 16.33
C PHE A 275 22.02 -25.07 17.12
N PRO A 276 21.95 -25.53 18.39
CA PRO A 276 20.70 -25.58 19.14
C PRO A 276 20.38 -24.26 19.86
N TYR A 277 21.29 -23.29 19.77
CA TYR A 277 21.22 -22.00 20.43
C TYR A 277 20.77 -20.89 19.47
N ARG A 278 20.49 -19.72 20.01
CA ARG A 278 20.22 -18.50 19.23
C ARG A 278 21.15 -17.37 19.65
N PHE A 279 21.52 -16.51 18.71
CA PHE A 279 22.26 -15.29 19.02
C PHE A 279 21.30 -14.14 19.35
N ARG A 280 21.64 -13.37 20.38
CA ARG A 280 20.96 -12.13 20.75
C ARG A 280 21.99 -11.02 20.94
N GLN A 281 21.90 -9.96 20.14
CA GLN A 281 22.69 -8.75 20.42
C GLN A 281 22.00 -7.93 21.51
N GLU A 282 22.80 -7.47 22.47
CA GLU A 282 22.37 -6.59 23.54
C GLU A 282 21.96 -5.20 23.04
N THR A 283 21.33 -4.43 23.92
CA THR A 283 20.90 -3.05 23.64
C THR A 283 22.10 -2.11 23.58
N GLY A 284 22.01 -1.05 22.77
CA GLY A 284 23.06 -0.03 22.66
C GLY A 284 23.08 0.64 21.29
N GLU A 285 23.94 1.65 21.11
CA GLU A 285 24.06 2.36 19.83
C GLU A 285 24.69 1.50 18.71
N ASP A 286 25.53 0.54 19.09
CA ASP A 286 26.13 -0.42 18.14
C ASP A 286 25.18 -1.56 17.75
N ASN A 287 23.99 -1.63 18.35
CA ASN A 287 23.00 -2.64 18.05
C ASN A 287 22.58 -2.52 16.58
N SER A 288 22.47 -3.66 15.90
CA SER A 288 22.13 -3.72 14.47
C SER A 288 20.72 -3.17 14.15
N LEU A 289 19.82 -3.16 15.14
CA LEU A 289 18.50 -2.51 15.08
C LEU A 289 18.52 -1.05 15.54
N GLY A 290 19.66 -0.56 16.03
CA GLY A 290 19.80 0.73 16.69
C GLY A 290 18.96 0.84 17.96
N LEU A 291 18.60 2.06 18.35
CA LEU A 291 17.91 2.33 19.62
C LEU A 291 16.38 2.16 19.55
N LEU A 292 15.83 1.95 18.35
CA LEU A 292 14.38 1.92 18.15
C LEU A 292 13.97 0.95 17.05
N LYS A 293 12.92 0.16 17.31
CA LYS A 293 12.19 -0.57 16.26
C LYS A 293 10.69 -0.35 16.36
N VAL A 294 10.02 -0.33 15.22
CA VAL A 294 8.58 -0.44 15.08
C VAL A 294 8.26 -1.89 14.72
N GLU A 295 7.47 -2.55 15.56
CA GLU A 295 6.94 -3.87 15.23
C GLU A 295 5.75 -3.74 14.30
N ILE A 296 5.82 -4.47 13.18
CA ILE A 296 4.74 -4.62 12.24
C ILE A 296 4.29 -6.08 12.21
N LYS A 297 2.99 -6.34 12.13
CA LYS A 297 2.48 -7.71 12.23
C LYS A 297 2.83 -8.52 10.98
N ASN A 298 3.75 -9.48 11.07
CA ASN A 298 4.11 -10.34 9.94
C ASN A 298 4.83 -11.62 10.41
N PRO A 299 4.76 -12.72 9.64
CA PRO A 299 5.48 -13.96 9.95
C PRO A 299 6.93 -13.97 9.46
N LEU A 300 7.40 -12.91 8.81
CA LEU A 300 8.68 -12.85 8.10
C LEU A 300 9.79 -12.16 8.90
N ALA A 301 9.53 -11.82 10.18
CA ALA A 301 10.44 -11.08 11.06
C ALA A 301 10.93 -9.75 10.45
N ILE A 302 10.05 -9.05 9.72
CA ILE A 302 10.33 -7.72 9.16
C ILE A 302 9.93 -6.63 10.15
N TYR A 303 10.76 -5.60 10.27
CA TYR A 303 10.55 -4.43 11.11
C TYR A 303 10.89 -3.15 10.35
N LEU A 304 10.39 -2.00 10.83
CA LEU A 304 11.00 -0.70 10.54
C LEU A 304 11.87 -0.34 11.75
N HIS A 305 13.13 0.05 11.56
CA HIS A 305 14.02 0.24 12.72
C HIS A 305 15.14 1.26 12.47
N ASP A 306 15.77 1.74 13.54
CA ASP A 306 17.01 2.52 13.51
C ASP A 306 18.19 1.66 13.01
N THR A 307 19.40 2.19 12.95
CA THR A 307 20.59 1.41 12.62
C THR A 307 21.84 2.08 13.16
N ASN A 308 22.81 1.27 13.57
CA ASN A 308 24.19 1.69 13.80
C ASN A 308 24.93 2.16 12.52
N ALA A 309 24.37 1.93 11.32
CA ALA A 309 24.96 2.29 10.04
C ALA A 309 24.27 3.51 9.39
N ARG A 310 24.07 4.60 10.14
CA ARG A 310 23.32 5.79 9.70
C ARG A 310 23.92 6.48 8.47
N TYR A 311 25.23 6.35 8.25
CA TYR A 311 25.91 6.88 7.05
C TYR A 311 25.31 6.37 5.73
N LEU A 312 24.66 5.20 5.72
CA LEU A 312 24.01 4.65 4.54
C LEU A 312 22.87 5.52 4.01
N PHE A 313 22.25 6.36 4.84
CA PHE A 313 21.20 7.28 4.38
C PHE A 313 21.73 8.35 3.42
N ASN A 314 23.03 8.64 3.44
CA ASN A 314 23.68 9.56 2.50
C ASN A 314 24.09 8.87 1.18
N SER A 315 23.94 7.55 1.08
CA SER A 315 24.25 6.81 -0.14
C SER A 315 23.10 6.85 -1.14
N ASN A 316 23.43 6.84 -2.44
CA ASN A 316 22.47 6.61 -3.52
C ASN A 316 22.10 5.12 -3.68
N GLN A 317 22.86 4.20 -3.07
CA GLN A 317 22.62 2.76 -3.12
C GLN A 317 22.14 2.24 -1.77
N ARG A 318 20.84 2.39 -1.49
CA ARG A 318 20.22 2.05 -0.19
C ARG A 318 19.55 0.67 -0.15
N TRP A 319 19.94 -0.24 -1.05
CA TRP A 319 19.53 -1.67 -1.05
C TRP A 319 20.63 -2.52 -0.42
N ARG A 320 20.79 -2.41 0.90
CA ARG A 320 21.95 -2.94 1.65
C ARG A 320 21.58 -3.80 2.86
N SER A 321 20.29 -3.93 3.20
CA SER A 321 19.84 -4.69 4.37
C SER A 321 19.58 -6.17 4.06
N HIS A 322 19.21 -6.94 5.09
CA HIS A 322 18.79 -8.35 5.00
C HIS A 322 17.26 -8.52 4.94
N GLY A 323 16.53 -7.50 4.50
CA GLY A 323 15.09 -7.54 4.26
C GLY A 323 14.28 -6.56 5.11
N CYS A 324 14.70 -6.28 6.34
CA CYS A 324 14.10 -5.23 7.18
C CYS A 324 14.32 -3.83 6.59
N VAL A 325 13.55 -2.85 7.06
CA VAL A 325 13.64 -1.46 6.60
C VAL A 325 14.29 -0.62 7.68
N ARG A 326 15.48 -0.08 7.41
CA ARG A 326 16.10 0.92 8.27
C ARG A 326 15.54 2.29 7.93
N VAL A 327 15.22 3.11 8.93
CA VAL A 327 14.58 4.43 8.75
C VAL A 327 15.48 5.55 9.23
N GLN A 328 15.53 6.67 8.48
CA GLN A 328 16.46 7.76 8.75
C GLN A 328 16.11 8.56 10.02
N HIS A 329 14.82 8.71 10.32
CA HIS A 329 14.33 9.50 11.45
C HIS A 329 13.39 8.64 12.32
N PRO A 330 13.93 7.66 13.08
CA PRO A 330 13.13 6.70 13.83
C PRO A 330 12.23 7.34 14.91
N THR A 331 12.70 8.38 15.60
CA THR A 331 11.92 9.12 16.61
C THR A 331 10.70 9.81 16.01
N ASP A 332 10.88 10.49 14.87
CA ASP A 332 9.77 11.16 14.18
C ASP A 332 8.72 10.15 13.72
N LEU A 333 9.16 9.00 13.19
CA LEU A 333 8.26 7.91 12.80
C LEU A 333 7.50 7.36 14.01
N ALA A 334 8.18 7.15 15.14
CA ALA A 334 7.58 6.66 16.38
C ALA A 334 6.51 7.62 16.91
N ASN A 335 6.84 8.92 17.01
CA ASN A 335 5.89 9.96 17.44
C ASN A 335 4.70 10.06 16.49
N TYR A 336 4.95 10.02 15.18
CA TYR A 336 3.89 10.00 14.18
C TYR A 336 2.94 8.82 14.35
N MET A 337 3.47 7.61 14.46
CA MET A 337 2.66 6.41 14.64
C MET A 337 1.88 6.44 15.96
N ALA A 338 2.51 6.91 17.04
CA ALA A 338 1.85 7.09 18.34
C ALA A 338 0.73 8.14 18.29
N GLY A 339 0.86 9.14 17.42
CA GLY A 339 -0.06 10.29 17.35
C GLY A 339 0.07 11.27 18.50
N THR A 340 1.18 11.20 19.22
CA THR A 340 1.54 12.03 20.37
C THR A 340 3.05 12.10 20.45
N LYS A 341 3.58 13.09 21.17
CA LYS A 341 4.99 13.07 21.55
C LYS A 341 5.22 11.90 22.52
N LEU A 342 5.84 10.84 22.01
CA LEU A 342 6.20 9.64 22.77
C LEU A 342 7.66 9.70 23.21
N LEU A 343 8.53 10.19 22.32
CA LEU A 343 9.98 10.28 22.49
C LEU A 343 10.43 11.70 22.13
N ASP A 344 11.45 12.17 22.84
CA ASP A 344 12.09 13.45 22.55
C ASP A 344 13.08 13.32 21.37
N SER A 345 13.36 14.43 20.70
CA SER A 345 14.19 14.45 19.48
C SER A 345 15.64 14.04 19.73
N ASP A 346 16.12 14.25 20.95
CA ASP A 346 17.46 13.91 21.44
C ASP A 346 17.59 12.47 21.94
N PHE A 347 16.50 11.68 21.94
CA PHE A 347 16.52 10.26 22.30
C PHE A 347 17.59 9.46 21.54
N MET A 348 17.87 9.83 20.28
CA MET A 348 18.86 9.16 19.44
C MET A 348 20.32 9.53 19.77
N THR A 349 20.53 10.44 20.72
CA THR A 349 21.83 10.97 21.17
C THR A 349 22.09 10.72 22.65
N GLU A 350 21.25 9.91 23.31
CA GLU A 350 21.47 9.49 24.69
C GLU A 350 22.79 8.70 24.79
N PRO A 351 23.70 9.03 25.73
CA PRO A 351 24.98 8.35 25.86
C PRO A 351 24.81 6.85 26.09
N ASP A 352 25.57 6.02 25.35
CA ASP A 352 25.62 4.55 25.50
C ASP A 352 26.30 4.08 26.80
N THR A 353 26.48 4.98 27.79
CA THR A 353 27.13 4.68 29.07
C THR A 353 26.21 3.96 30.06
N VAL A 354 24.91 3.87 29.76
CA VAL A 354 23.92 3.19 30.60
C VAL A 354 23.14 2.19 29.75
N SER A 355 23.22 0.90 30.12
CA SER A 355 22.42 -0.15 29.49
C SER A 355 20.96 -0.05 29.94
N HIS A 356 20.06 0.28 29.01
CA HIS A 356 18.63 0.34 29.28
C HIS A 356 17.93 -0.95 28.83
N PRO A 357 17.05 -1.54 29.66
CA PRO A 357 16.27 -2.70 29.23
C PRO A 357 15.28 -2.32 28.13
N PRO A 358 14.93 -3.25 27.21
CA PRO A 358 13.94 -2.96 26.18
C PRO A 358 12.59 -2.55 26.76
N LYS A 359 11.97 -1.52 26.17
CA LYS A 359 10.66 -1.01 26.60
C LYS A 359 9.68 -1.01 25.44
N TRP A 360 8.52 -1.62 25.66
CA TRP A 360 7.44 -1.70 24.68
C TRP A 360 6.41 -0.61 24.90
N HIS A 361 6.17 0.17 23.86
CA HIS A 361 5.14 1.19 23.79
C HIS A 361 4.07 0.73 22.79
N LYS A 362 2.99 0.15 23.32
CA LYS A 362 1.87 -0.33 22.49
C LYS A 362 1.15 0.86 21.84
N LEU A 363 0.91 0.78 20.53
CA LEU A 363 0.16 1.80 19.82
C LEU A 363 -1.33 1.70 20.19
N LYS A 364 -1.94 2.86 20.52
CA LYS A 364 -3.37 2.94 20.86
C LYS A 364 -4.27 2.61 19.67
N VAL A 365 -3.83 2.97 18.46
CA VAL A 365 -4.52 2.72 17.20
C VAL A 365 -3.58 1.91 16.31
N ARG A 366 -4.12 0.91 15.59
CA ARG A 366 -3.35 0.16 14.58
C ARG A 366 -3.06 1.09 13.41
N VAL A 367 -1.79 1.36 13.14
CA VAL A 367 -1.39 2.21 12.02
C VAL A 367 -1.15 1.32 10.79
N PRO A 368 -1.89 1.48 9.68
CA PRO A 368 -1.61 0.77 8.44
C PRO A 368 -0.19 1.05 7.95
N VAL A 369 0.54 -0.01 7.57
CA VAL A 369 1.88 0.05 7.00
C VAL A 369 1.89 -0.75 5.71
N PHE A 370 2.40 -0.14 4.64
CA PHE A 370 2.53 -0.73 3.32
C PHE A 370 4.00 -0.74 2.91
N LEU A 371 4.52 -1.89 2.49
CA LEU A 371 5.84 -2.04 1.88
C LEU A 371 5.58 -2.45 0.43
N LEU A 372 5.73 -1.51 -0.50
CA LEU A 372 5.36 -1.68 -1.90
C LEU A 372 6.59 -1.50 -2.80
N TYR A 373 6.59 -2.19 -3.94
CA TYR A 373 7.70 -2.18 -4.89
C TYR A 373 7.30 -1.42 -6.15
N LEU A 374 7.24 -0.08 -6.05
CA LEU A 374 6.58 0.78 -7.05
C LEU A 374 7.60 1.42 -8.00
N PRO A 375 7.43 1.31 -9.33
CA PRO A 375 8.39 1.81 -10.33
C PRO A 375 8.43 3.34 -10.44
N ALA A 376 7.32 4.00 -10.13
CA ALA A 376 7.15 5.44 -10.19
C ALA A 376 6.31 5.94 -9.02
N ASP A 377 6.45 7.21 -8.65
CA ASP A 377 5.62 7.87 -7.65
C ASP A 377 5.72 9.40 -7.83
N CYS A 378 4.95 10.20 -7.11
CA CYS A 378 5.16 11.65 -7.06
C CYS A 378 5.78 12.09 -5.74
N ASN A 379 6.66 13.09 -5.81
CA ASN A 379 7.17 13.76 -4.62
C ASN A 379 6.12 14.73 -4.02
N PRO A 380 6.37 15.34 -2.86
CA PRO A 380 5.44 16.30 -2.25
C PRO A 380 5.13 17.55 -3.09
N LYS A 381 5.96 17.89 -4.08
CA LYS A 381 5.73 18.99 -5.03
C LYS A 381 4.84 18.58 -6.20
N GLY A 382 4.51 17.29 -6.29
CA GLY A 382 3.76 16.71 -7.40
C GLY A 382 4.63 16.27 -8.57
N ASP A 383 5.97 16.34 -8.48
CA ASP A 383 6.82 15.91 -9.58
C ASP A 383 6.88 14.38 -9.67
N LEU A 384 6.73 13.86 -10.88
CA LEU A 384 6.89 12.44 -11.17
C LEU A 384 8.34 11.97 -10.99
N MET A 385 8.51 10.91 -10.21
CA MET A 385 9.78 10.23 -9.95
C MET A 385 9.75 8.82 -10.52
N TYR A 386 10.89 8.35 -11.02
CA TYR A 386 11.10 6.97 -11.46
C TYR A 386 12.20 6.31 -10.65
N PHE A 387 12.05 5.01 -10.43
CA PHE A 387 12.96 4.24 -9.58
C PHE A 387 13.49 3.00 -10.30
N PRO A 388 14.77 2.65 -10.16
CA PRO A 388 15.36 1.49 -10.84
C PRO A 388 14.79 0.16 -10.32
N ASP A 389 14.81 -0.88 -11.15
CA ASP A 389 14.42 -2.24 -10.75
C ASP A 389 15.61 -2.98 -10.14
N VAL A 390 15.84 -2.70 -8.86
CA VAL A 390 16.99 -3.16 -8.08
C VAL A 390 16.98 -4.64 -7.76
N TYR A 391 15.80 -5.27 -7.77
CA TYR A 391 15.66 -6.71 -7.56
C TYR A 391 15.61 -7.50 -8.87
N LYS A 392 15.49 -6.82 -10.02
CA LYS A 392 15.28 -7.45 -11.33
C LYS A 392 14.07 -8.38 -11.30
N ARG A 393 12.96 -7.91 -10.73
CA ARG A 393 11.70 -8.68 -10.76
C ARG A 393 11.17 -8.57 -12.18
N GLU A 394 10.76 -9.68 -12.78
CA GLU A 394 10.10 -9.62 -14.09
C GLU A 394 8.98 -8.57 -14.02
N THR A 395 9.05 -7.57 -14.88
CA THR A 395 7.99 -6.57 -15.03
C THR A 395 6.70 -7.33 -15.37
N PRO A 396 5.61 -7.19 -14.59
CA PRO A 396 4.33 -7.71 -15.03
C PRO A 396 4.02 -7.09 -16.39
N ASN A 397 3.70 -7.92 -17.38
CA ASN A 397 3.19 -7.45 -18.67
C ASN A 397 2.01 -6.50 -18.37
N ALA A 398 2.17 -5.23 -18.75
CA ALA A 398 1.21 -4.17 -18.50
C ALA A 398 0.00 -4.25 -19.43
#